data_AF-A0A6A5HQM5-F1
#
_entry.id   AF-A0A6A5HQM5-F1
#
_cell.length_a   1.000
_cell.length_b   1.000
_cell.length_c   1.000
_cell.angle_alpha   90.00
_cell.angle_beta   90.00
_cell.angle_gamma   90.00
#
_symmetry.space_group_name_H-M   'P 1'
#
loop_
_entity.id
_entity.type
_entity.pdbx_description
1 polymer ?
#
loop_
_entity_poly.entity_id
_entity_poly.type
_entity_poly.pdbx_seq_one_letter_code
_entity_poly.pdbx_strand_id
1 'polypeptide(L)'
;MTSIKGWYEIRGKTLFIWEGVLSLYPTNLTSCQLYKILQDEIFEIHVEMTVPIEKIDSDGYWECVEINGEVSNGAHFLCHSMNTEHAERILKVLPSAITSITVRMDPNPCRNWERSKIKERIVDWQKLMQKMCEFPENSKIILDGNMLS
;
A
#
# COMPACT_ATOMS: atom_id res chain seq x y z
N MET A 1 3.62 22.85 19.09
CA MET A 1 2.82 21.74 18.55
C MET A 1 3.78 20.62 18.21
N THR A 2 3.80 19.58 19.03
CA THR A 2 4.61 18.38 18.80
C THR A 2 4.11 17.70 17.53
N SER A 3 4.94 17.74 16.47
CA SER A 3 4.81 16.84 15.33
C SER A 3 4.69 15.41 15.88
N ILE A 4 3.51 14.81 15.78
CA ILE A 4 3.43 13.36 15.86
C ILE A 4 4.18 12.91 14.61
N LYS A 5 5.33 12.23 14.79
CA LYS A 5 6.00 11.46 13.73
C LYS A 5 5.10 10.27 13.37
N GLY A 6 3.90 10.56 12.91
CA GLY A 6 2.71 9.75 13.06
C GLY A 6 2.11 9.46 11.72
N TRP A 7 2.49 8.32 11.16
CA TRP A 7 1.82 7.65 10.03
C TRP A 7 1.91 8.34 8.67
N TYR A 8 2.03 9.66 8.63
CA TYR A 8 2.17 10.42 7.39
C TYR A 8 2.91 11.73 7.61
N GLU A 9 3.34 12.33 6.49
CA GLU A 9 3.80 13.71 6.42
C GLU A 9 3.48 14.30 5.05
N ILE A 10 3.34 15.62 4.97
CA ILE A 10 3.16 16.34 3.70
C ILE A 10 4.48 17.03 3.36
N ARG A 11 5.08 16.65 2.22
CA ARG A 11 6.28 17.28 1.67
C ARG A 11 5.93 17.90 0.31
N GLY A 12 5.81 19.22 0.26
CA GLY A 12 5.35 19.92 -0.95
C GLY A 12 3.91 19.56 -1.30
N LYS A 13 3.70 18.96 -2.49
CA LYS A 13 2.38 18.51 -2.97
C LYS A 13 2.18 17.00 -2.88
N THR A 14 2.96 16.33 -2.04
CA THR A 14 2.89 14.89 -1.83
C THR A 14 2.61 14.58 -0.37
N LEU A 15 1.63 13.70 -0.14
CA LEU A 15 1.42 13.09 1.17
C LEU A 15 2.17 11.75 1.18
N PHE A 16 3.16 11.66 2.05
CA PHE A 16 3.93 10.44 2.30
C PHE A 16 3.29 9.68 3.45
N ILE A 17 2.93 8.42 3.26
CA ILE A 17 2.56 7.51 4.35
C ILE A 17 3.76 6.68 4.79
N TRP A 18 3.75 6.26 6.04
CA TRP A 18 4.82 5.46 6.65
C TRP A 18 4.51 3.97 6.52
N GLU A 19 5.51 3.13 6.77
CA GLU A 19 5.35 1.67 6.74
C GLU A 19 4.17 1.18 7.61
N GLY A 20 3.45 0.20 7.07
CA GLY A 20 2.30 -0.45 7.72
C GLY A 20 1.05 0.42 7.78
N VAL A 21 1.08 1.61 7.17
CA VAL A 21 -0.10 2.45 6.99
C VAL A 21 -0.73 2.14 5.63
N LEU A 22 -2.04 1.99 5.63
CA LEU A 22 -2.84 1.99 4.42
C LEU A 22 -3.53 3.34 4.29
N SER A 23 -3.45 3.94 3.11
CA SER A 23 -4.22 5.11 2.73
C SER A 23 -5.38 4.71 1.83
N LEU A 24 -6.52 5.36 2.01
CA LEU A 24 -7.70 5.28 1.16
C LEU A 24 -8.14 6.72 0.83
N TYR A 25 -8.32 7.02 -0.44
CA TYR A 25 -8.52 8.40 -0.90
C TYR A 25 -9.33 8.46 -2.20
N PRO A 26 -10.15 9.49 -2.39
CA PRO A 26 -10.84 9.73 -3.66
C PRO A 26 -9.84 10.17 -4.74
N THR A 27 -10.20 9.97 -6.02
CA THR A 27 -9.36 10.34 -7.18
C THR A 27 -8.92 11.80 -7.19
N ASN A 28 -9.72 12.71 -6.62
CA ASN A 28 -9.41 14.14 -6.54
C ASN A 28 -8.53 14.53 -5.35
N LEU A 29 -8.12 13.57 -4.50
CA LEU A 29 -7.22 13.77 -3.36
C LEU A 29 -7.66 14.88 -2.38
N THR A 30 -8.98 15.10 -2.21
CA THR A 30 -9.47 16.13 -1.27
C THR A 30 -9.37 15.72 0.19
N SER A 31 -9.31 14.42 0.46
CA SER A 31 -9.15 13.85 1.80
C SER A 31 -8.44 12.50 1.71
N CYS A 32 -8.02 11.97 2.85
CA CYS A 32 -7.45 10.63 2.95
C CYS A 32 -7.82 10.01 4.30
N GLN A 33 -8.24 8.74 4.27
CA GLN A 33 -8.35 7.90 5.46
C GLN A 33 -7.09 7.07 5.59
N LEU A 34 -6.49 7.05 6.77
CA LEU A 34 -5.32 6.24 7.06
C LEU A 34 -5.68 5.17 8.08
N TYR A 35 -5.26 3.95 7.80
CA TYR A 35 -5.47 2.78 8.65
C TYR A 35 -4.13 2.19 9.07
N LYS A 36 -4.03 1.75 10.32
CA LYS A 36 -2.86 1.01 10.81
C LYS A 36 -3.31 -0.07 11.79
N ILE A 37 -2.69 -1.25 11.68
CA ILE A 37 -2.89 -2.34 12.65
C ILE A 37 -1.77 -2.28 13.70
N LEU A 38 -2.14 -2.19 14.97
CA LEU A 38 -1.21 -2.26 16.10
C LEU A 38 -1.79 -3.22 17.14
N GLN A 39 -1.03 -4.25 17.55
CA GLN A 39 -1.46 -5.23 18.56
C GLN A 39 -2.84 -5.83 18.26
N ASP A 40 -3.09 -6.15 16.99
CA ASP A 40 -4.35 -6.68 16.47
C ASP A 40 -5.56 -5.74 16.50
N GLU A 41 -5.39 -4.49 16.93
CA GLU A 41 -6.38 -3.44 16.83
C GLU A 41 -6.19 -2.60 15.56
N ILE A 42 -7.30 -2.20 14.94
CA ILE A 42 -7.31 -1.31 13.79
C ILE A 42 -7.51 0.11 14.29
N PHE A 43 -6.57 0.98 13.96
CA PHE A 43 -6.67 2.41 14.20
C PHE A 43 -6.91 3.14 12.89
N GLU A 44 -7.78 4.14 12.92
CA GLU A 44 -8.17 4.96 11.78
C GLU A 44 -7.96 6.43 12.10
N ILE A 45 -7.43 7.20 11.15
CA ILE A 45 -7.41 8.66 11.20
C ILE A 45 -7.92 9.25 9.87
N HIS A 46 -8.63 10.38 9.98
CA HIS A 46 -9.06 11.16 8.83
C HIS A 46 -8.13 12.36 8.63
N VAL A 47 -7.63 12.52 7.40
CA VAL A 47 -6.75 13.62 7.00
C VAL A 47 -7.46 14.48 5.97
N GLU A 48 -7.81 15.71 6.35
CA GLU A 48 -8.29 16.73 5.42
C GLU A 48 -7.10 17.42 4.74
N MET A 49 -7.12 17.53 3.42
CA MET A 49 -6.04 18.17 2.67
C MET A 49 -6.21 19.69 2.70
N THR A 50 -5.45 20.36 3.56
CA THR A 50 -5.45 21.83 3.65
C THR A 50 -4.66 22.51 2.53
N VAL A 51 -3.89 21.73 1.76
CA VAL A 51 -3.12 22.18 0.60
C VAL A 51 -3.41 21.24 -0.59
N PRO A 52 -3.30 21.71 -1.85
CA PRO A 52 -3.46 20.84 -3.01
C PRO A 52 -2.41 19.73 -3.03
N ILE A 53 -2.85 18.49 -2.85
CA ILE A 53 -2.02 17.28 -2.98
C ILE A 53 -2.22 16.71 -4.39
N GLU A 54 -1.10 16.41 -5.06
CA GLU A 54 -1.09 15.86 -6.43
C GLU A 54 -0.87 14.34 -6.44
N LYS A 55 -0.26 13.79 -5.38
CA LYS A 55 -0.09 12.35 -5.21
C LYS A 55 0.06 11.94 -3.75
N ILE A 56 -0.30 10.69 -3.47
CA ILE A 56 0.08 9.99 -2.26
C ILE A 56 1.23 9.04 -2.61
N ASP A 57 2.22 9.01 -1.75
CA ASP A 57 3.43 8.20 -1.88
C ASP A 57 3.74 7.54 -0.53
N SER A 58 4.71 6.66 -0.46
CA SER A 58 5.04 5.95 0.77
C SER A 58 6.54 5.87 0.99
N ASP A 59 6.97 6.16 2.22
CA ASP A 59 8.35 6.08 2.68
C ASP A 59 8.58 4.71 3.35
N GLY A 60 8.32 3.64 2.62
CA GLY A 60 8.58 2.28 3.10
C GLY A 60 9.94 1.76 2.69
N TYR A 61 10.40 0.72 3.41
CA TYR A 61 11.68 0.09 3.13
C TYR A 61 11.65 -0.65 1.79
N TRP A 62 12.80 -0.71 1.11
CA TRP A 62 12.98 -1.47 -0.13
C TRP A 62 12.63 -2.96 -0.02
N GLU A 63 12.63 -3.49 1.20
CA GLU A 63 12.26 -4.88 1.50
C GLU A 63 10.72 -5.09 1.45
N CYS A 64 9.95 -4.02 1.57
CA CYS A 64 8.50 -4.01 1.45
C CYS A 64 8.05 -4.10 -0.01
N VAL A 65 6.80 -4.51 -0.20
CA VAL A 65 6.09 -4.29 -1.45
C VAL A 65 5.17 -3.09 -1.30
N GLU A 66 5.04 -2.34 -2.38
CA GLU A 66 4.00 -1.33 -2.54
C GLU A 66 2.76 -1.99 -3.12
N ILE A 67 1.61 -1.75 -2.48
CA ILE A 67 0.32 -2.24 -2.92
C ILE A 67 -0.56 -1.03 -3.17
N ASN A 68 -1.06 -0.89 -4.38
CA ASN A 68 -2.03 0.14 -4.72
C ASN A 68 -3.16 -0.42 -5.58
N GLY A 69 -4.27 0.30 -5.67
CA GLY A 69 -5.40 -0.16 -6.44
C GLY A 69 -6.61 0.74 -6.31
N GLU A 70 -7.74 0.21 -6.74
CA GLU A 70 -9.05 0.87 -6.70
C GLU A 70 -10.07 -0.04 -6.00
N VAL A 71 -11.01 0.57 -5.29
CA VAL A 71 -12.17 -0.10 -4.70
C VAL A 71 -13.45 0.27 -5.45
N SER A 72 -14.51 -0.50 -5.28
CA SER A 72 -15.74 -0.40 -6.09
C SER A 72 -16.49 0.93 -6.02
N ASN A 73 -16.17 1.80 -5.06
CA ASN A 73 -16.71 3.16 -4.98
C ASN A 73 -15.86 4.21 -5.76
N GLY A 74 -14.82 3.78 -6.46
CA GLY A 74 -13.89 4.63 -7.23
C GLY A 74 -12.77 5.26 -6.41
N ALA A 75 -12.69 4.99 -5.10
CA ALA A 75 -11.56 5.41 -4.29
C ALA A 75 -10.33 4.55 -4.56
N HIS A 76 -9.15 5.14 -4.38
CA HIS A 76 -7.87 4.49 -4.51
C HIS A 76 -7.27 4.20 -3.14
N PHE A 77 -6.42 3.17 -3.07
CA PHE A 77 -5.64 2.88 -1.89
C PHE A 77 -4.16 2.74 -2.21
N LEU A 78 -3.31 3.01 -1.22
CA LEU A 78 -1.87 2.76 -1.25
C LEU A 78 -1.43 2.29 0.14
N CYS A 79 -0.68 1.19 0.21
CA CYS A 79 0.00 0.75 1.42
C CYS A 79 1.31 0.05 1.10
N HIS A 80 2.21 0.01 2.08
CA HIS A 80 3.42 -0.82 2.02
C HIS A 80 3.32 -1.96 3.02
N SER A 81 3.76 -3.15 2.61
CA SER A 81 3.73 -4.35 3.46
C SER A 81 4.97 -5.22 3.25
N MET A 82 5.55 -5.72 4.34
CA MET A 82 6.69 -6.64 4.28
C MET A 82 6.28 -8.07 3.87
N ASN A 83 5.07 -8.49 4.19
CA ASN A 83 4.58 -9.84 3.96
C ASN A 83 3.08 -9.86 3.63
N THR A 84 2.64 -10.98 3.06
CA THR A 84 1.26 -11.19 2.61
C THR A 84 0.26 -11.30 3.75
N GLU A 85 0.68 -11.72 4.94
CA GLU A 85 -0.18 -11.81 6.13
C GLU A 85 -0.62 -10.41 6.59
N HIS A 86 0.34 -9.50 6.79
CA HIS A 86 0.06 -8.11 7.12
C HIS A 86 -0.78 -7.45 6.03
N ALA A 87 -0.40 -7.64 4.76
CA ALA A 87 -1.13 -7.10 3.62
C ALA A 87 -2.59 -7.59 3.58
N GLU A 88 -2.83 -8.89 3.79
CA GLU A 88 -4.19 -9.42 3.86
C GLU A 88 -5.01 -8.76 4.97
N ARG A 89 -4.42 -8.64 6.15
CA ARG A 89 -5.09 -8.06 7.31
C ARG A 89 -5.44 -6.59 7.07
N ILE A 90 -4.50 -5.80 6.56
CA ILE A 90 -4.73 -4.37 6.35
C ILE A 90 -5.67 -4.12 5.16
N LEU A 91 -5.62 -4.93 4.09
CA LEU A 91 -6.54 -4.76 2.96
C LEU A 91 -8.00 -5.08 3.33
N LYS A 92 -8.24 -5.93 4.33
CA LYS A 92 -9.60 -6.22 4.83
C LYS A 92 -10.24 -5.06 5.58
N VAL A 93 -9.50 -4.01 5.92
CA VAL A 93 -10.07 -2.81 6.55
C VAL A 93 -10.79 -1.90 5.53
N LEU A 94 -10.54 -2.13 4.24
CA LEU A 94 -11.17 -1.34 3.17
C LEU A 94 -12.69 -1.50 3.22
N PRO A 95 -13.46 -0.40 3.12
CA PRO A 95 -14.92 -0.42 3.27
C PRO A 95 -15.66 -0.94 2.05
N SER A 96 -14.96 -1.34 0.99
CA SER A 96 -15.52 -1.72 -0.31
C SER A 96 -14.62 -2.74 -1.00
N ALA A 97 -15.20 -3.51 -1.93
CA ALA A 97 -14.47 -4.54 -2.67
C ALA A 97 -13.35 -3.93 -3.51
N ILE A 98 -12.19 -4.60 -3.55
CA ILE A 98 -11.06 -4.21 -4.39
C ILE A 98 -11.34 -4.64 -5.83
N THR A 99 -11.35 -3.70 -6.76
CA THR A 99 -11.65 -3.94 -8.18
C THR A 99 -10.39 -4.00 -9.05
N SER A 100 -9.28 -3.44 -8.55
CA SER A 100 -7.95 -3.58 -9.15
C SER A 100 -6.88 -3.56 -8.06
N ILE A 101 -5.78 -4.28 -8.29
CA ILE A 101 -4.64 -4.31 -7.37
C ILE A 101 -3.32 -4.41 -8.15
N THR A 102 -2.39 -3.55 -7.82
CA THR A 102 -1.03 -3.55 -8.33
C THR A 102 -0.09 -3.76 -7.16
N VAL A 103 0.77 -4.76 -7.28
CA VAL A 103 1.87 -4.97 -6.34
C VAL A 103 3.17 -4.64 -7.04
N ARG A 104 3.85 -3.59 -6.58
CA ARG A 104 5.19 -3.21 -7.04
C ARG A 104 6.22 -3.65 -6.00
N MET A 105 7.25 -4.39 -6.44
CA MET A 105 8.21 -5.00 -5.52
C MET A 105 9.59 -5.19 -6.15
N ASP A 106 10.63 -5.20 -5.30
CA ASP A 106 11.86 -5.90 -5.64
C ASP A 106 11.58 -7.43 -5.60
N PRO A 107 11.83 -8.18 -6.69
CA PRO A 107 11.66 -9.63 -6.72
C PRO A 107 12.46 -10.36 -5.63
N ASN A 108 13.59 -9.80 -5.15
CA ASN A 108 14.26 -10.26 -3.94
C ASN A 108 14.57 -9.11 -2.97
N PRO A 109 13.79 -8.98 -1.88
CA PRO A 109 13.94 -7.91 -0.91
C PRO A 109 15.19 -8.02 -0.06
N CYS A 110 15.98 -9.09 -0.17
CA CYS A 110 17.26 -9.23 0.54
C CYS A 110 18.44 -9.27 -0.43
N ARG A 111 18.18 -8.99 -1.73
CA ARG A 111 19.10 -9.11 -2.88
C ARG A 111 19.86 -10.44 -2.97
N ASN A 112 19.36 -11.48 -2.31
CA ASN A 112 19.86 -12.84 -2.47
C ASN A 112 19.28 -13.42 -3.77
N TRP A 113 20.04 -13.41 -4.86
CA TRP A 113 19.56 -13.72 -6.22
C TRP A 113 19.21 -15.20 -6.48
N GLU A 114 18.90 -15.99 -5.45
CA GLU A 114 18.38 -17.34 -5.58
C GLU A 114 17.02 -17.34 -6.32
N ARG A 115 17.02 -17.93 -7.52
CA ARG A 115 15.87 -17.97 -8.42
C ARG A 115 14.62 -18.62 -7.79
N SER A 116 14.78 -19.58 -6.87
CA SER A 116 13.67 -20.25 -6.17
C SER A 116 12.93 -19.28 -5.25
N LYS A 117 13.66 -18.53 -4.41
CA LYS A 117 13.10 -17.55 -3.47
C LYS A 117 12.37 -16.42 -4.16
N ILE A 118 12.91 -15.94 -5.29
CA ILE A 118 12.26 -14.92 -6.11
C ILE A 118 10.90 -15.43 -6.63
N LYS A 119 10.88 -16.66 -7.18
CA LYS A 119 9.65 -17.25 -7.70
C LYS A 119 8.61 -17.44 -6.61
N GLU A 120 9.02 -17.93 -5.44
CA GLU A 120 8.14 -18.13 -4.28
C GLU A 120 7.50 -16.81 -3.84
N ARG A 121 8.30 -15.76 -3.65
CA ARG A 121 7.80 -14.41 -3.29
C ARG A 121 6.77 -13.90 -4.30
N ILE A 122 7.07 -13.98 -5.60
CA ILE A 122 6.13 -13.54 -6.66
C ILE A 122 4.82 -14.34 -6.57
N VAL A 123 4.90 -15.66 -6.42
CA VAL A 123 3.72 -16.54 -6.32
C VAL A 123 2.87 -16.20 -5.09
N ASP A 124 3.48 -15.91 -3.95
CA ASP A 124 2.74 -15.59 -2.74
C ASP A 124 1.95 -14.28 -2.87
N TRP A 125 2.56 -13.25 -3.47
CA TRP A 125 1.86 -12.01 -3.76
C TRP A 125 0.77 -12.20 -4.83
N GLN A 126 0.98 -13.06 -5.84
CA GLN A 126 -0.08 -13.40 -6.80
C GLN A 126 -1.29 -14.04 -6.13
N LYS A 127 -1.07 -14.99 -5.20
CA LYS A 127 -2.16 -15.61 -4.44
C LYS A 127 -2.92 -14.59 -3.60
N LEU A 128 -2.21 -13.65 -2.96
CA LEU A 128 -2.86 -12.57 -2.21
C LEU A 128 -3.75 -11.73 -3.13
N MET A 129 -3.23 -11.28 -4.28
CA MET A 129 -4.02 -10.49 -5.23
C MET A 129 -5.26 -11.24 -5.70
N GLN A 130 -5.13 -12.53 -6.07
CA GLN A 130 -6.26 -13.37 -6.47
C GLN A 130 -7.31 -13.55 -5.37
N LYS A 131 -6.87 -13.57 -4.11
CA LYS A 131 -7.75 -13.69 -2.94
C LYS A 131 -8.49 -12.39 -2.62
N MET A 132 -7.83 -11.26 -2.81
CA MET A 132 -8.32 -9.95 -2.34
C MET A 132 -9.05 -9.14 -3.41
N CYS A 133 -8.73 -9.34 -4.70
CA CYS A 133 -9.31 -8.59 -5.82
C CYS A 133 -10.52 -9.33 -6.41
N GLU A 134 -11.65 -8.63 -6.55
CA GLU A 134 -12.89 -9.16 -7.14
C GLU A 134 -12.71 -9.57 -8.61
N PHE A 135 -11.87 -8.82 -9.34
CA PHE A 135 -11.52 -9.07 -10.73
C PHE A 135 -10.02 -9.37 -10.84
N PRO A 136 -9.57 -10.63 -10.67
CA PRO A 136 -8.14 -10.98 -10.69
C PRO A 136 -7.42 -10.58 -11.99
N GLU A 137 -8.13 -10.47 -13.11
CA GLU A 137 -7.61 -10.00 -14.40
C GLU A 137 -7.12 -8.54 -14.36
N ASN A 138 -7.62 -7.74 -13.42
CA ASN A 138 -7.17 -6.37 -13.17
C ASN A 138 -5.96 -6.31 -12.21
N SER A 139 -5.41 -7.46 -11.85
CA SER A 139 -4.26 -7.55 -10.96
C SER A 139 -2.95 -7.59 -11.74
N LYS A 140 -1.94 -6.84 -11.30
CA LYS A 140 -0.60 -6.87 -11.92
C LYS A 140 0.52 -6.80 -10.89
N ILE A 141 1.60 -7.52 -11.18
CA ILE A 141 2.87 -7.37 -10.46
C ILE A 141 3.82 -6.55 -11.31
N ILE A 142 4.45 -5.55 -10.70
CA ILE A 142 5.53 -4.76 -11.28
C ILE A 142 6.81 -5.11 -10.53
N LEU A 143 7.78 -5.68 -11.24
CA LEU A 143 9.10 -5.92 -10.68
C LEU A 143 9.95 -4.67 -10.86
N ASP A 144 10.42 -4.13 -9.74
CA ASP A 144 11.18 -2.89 -9.72
C ASP A 144 12.42 -3.03 -8.82
N GLY A 145 13.61 -3.00 -9.42
CA GLY A 145 14.88 -3.04 -8.67
C GLY A 145 15.22 -1.72 -7.98
N ASN A 146 14.46 -0.65 -8.26
CA ASN A 146 14.63 0.70 -7.75
C ASN A 146 13.47 1.10 -6.82
N MET A 147 13.02 0.19 -5.94
CA MET A 147 12.03 0.49 -4.90
C MET A 147 12.38 1.70 -3.99
N LEU A 148 13.55 2.34 -4.16
CA LEU A 148 14.03 3.52 -3.40
C LEU A 148 14.47 4.71 -4.29
N SER A 149 14.05 4.80 -5.55
CA SER A 149 14.35 6.00 -6.35
C SER A 149 13.31 7.10 -6.19
#